data_AF-A0A936W5W5-F1
#
_entry.id   AF-A0A936W5W5-F1
#
_cell.length_a   1.000
_cell.length_b   1.000
_cell.length_c   1.000
_cell.angle_alpha   90.00
_cell.angle_beta   90.00
_cell.angle_gamma   90.00
#
_symmetry.space_group_name_H-M   'P 1'
#
loop_
_entity.id
_entity.type
_entity.pdbx_description
1 polymer ?
#
loop_
_entity_poly.entity_id
_entity_poly.type
_entity_poly.pdbx_seq_one_letter_code
_entity_poly.pdbx_strand_id
1 'polypeptide(L)' 'MKQEFTQLQLTRLVYGETTKAESDMLLELAQTVPQIAKTLETLKKGKEALGKDRFSPSEMVINRILGYSASSAPVSAS' A
#
# COMPACT_ATOMS: atom_id res chain seq x y z
N MET A 1 -9.35 -28.68 -13.22
CA MET A 1 -10.28 -27.68 -12.64
C MET A 1 -9.77 -26.30 -13.02
N LYS A 2 -10.56 -25.48 -13.73
CA LYS A 2 -10.25 -24.04 -13.88
C LYS A 2 -10.73 -23.38 -12.61
N GLN A 3 -9.82 -23.08 -11.69
CA GLN A 3 -10.16 -22.19 -10.59
C GLN A 3 -10.44 -20.81 -11.21
N GLU A 4 -11.66 -20.31 -11.00
CA GLU A 4 -12.05 -18.96 -11.38
C GLU A 4 -11.71 -18.06 -10.19
N PHE A 5 -10.79 -17.12 -10.39
CA PHE A 5 -10.42 -16.13 -9.38
C PHE A 5 -11.00 -14.80 -9.80
N THR A 6 -11.56 -14.08 -8.85
CA THR A 6 -12.14 -12.77 -9.14
C THR A 6 -11.04 -11.71 -9.14
N GLN A 7 -11.17 -10.71 -9.99
CA GLN A 7 -10.30 -9.53 -9.98
C GLN A 7 -10.21 -8.89 -8.60
N LEU A 8 -11.28 -8.98 -7.80
CA LEU A 8 -11.33 -8.54 -6.41
C LEU A 8 -10.29 -9.24 -5.52
N GLN A 9 -10.07 -10.55 -5.67
CA GLN A 9 -9.07 -11.28 -4.87
C GLN A 9 -7.64 -10.82 -5.18
N LEU A 10 -7.34 -10.56 -6.46
CA LEU A 10 -6.04 -10.03 -6.88
C LEU A 10 -5.83 -8.60 -6.37
N THR A 11 -6.89 -7.78 -6.35
CA THR A 11 -6.87 -6.45 -5.75
C THR A 11 -6.58 -6.54 -4.25
N ARG A 12 -7.33 -7.38 -3.51
CA ARG A 12 -7.12 -7.58 -2.06
C ARG A 12 -5.69 -8.03 -1.74
N LEU A 13 -5.11 -8.91 -2.57
CA LEU A 13 -3.71 -9.30 -2.45
C LEU A 13 -2.75 -8.10 -2.55
N VAL A 14 -2.96 -7.22 -3.53
CA VAL A 14 -2.13 -6.02 -3.73
C VAL A 14 -2.26 -5.02 -2.57
N TYR A 15 -3.40 -4.97 -1.90
CA TYR A 15 -3.63 -4.13 -0.71
C TYR A 15 -3.27 -4.82 0.62
N GLY A 16 -2.90 -6.10 0.62
CA GLY A 16 -2.55 -6.85 1.84
C GLY A 16 -3.76 -7.26 2.67
N GLU A 17 -4.93 -7.38 2.04
CA GLU A 17 -6.23 -7.70 2.67
C GLU A 17 -6.59 -9.19 2.55
N THR A 18 -5.60 -10.02 2.24
CA THR A 18 -5.71 -11.47 2.10
C THR A 18 -5.07 -12.16 3.30
N THR A 19 -5.58 -13.33 3.68
CA THR A 19 -4.90 -14.22 4.61
C THR A 19 -3.60 -14.75 4.00
N LYS A 20 -2.70 -15.29 4.83
CA LYS A 20 -1.46 -15.90 4.34
C LYS A 20 -1.73 -17.02 3.34
N ALA A 21 -2.66 -17.93 3.65
CA ALA A 21 -3.02 -19.04 2.78
C ALA A 21 -3.58 -18.58 1.42
N GLU A 22 -4.45 -17.56 1.41
CA GLU A 22 -4.95 -16.98 0.16
C GLU A 22 -3.84 -16.31 -0.64
N SER A 23 -2.91 -15.64 0.04
CA SER A 23 -1.78 -14.96 -0.60
C SER A 23 -0.85 -15.95 -1.27
N ASP A 24 -0.48 -17.02 -0.56
CA ASP A 24 0.39 -18.08 -1.07
C ASP A 24 -0.25 -18.75 -2.30
N MET A 25 -1.53 -19.11 -2.20
CA MET A 25 -2.28 -19.70 -3.32
C MET A 25 -2.33 -18.79 -4.56
N LEU A 26 -2.62 -17.50 -4.39
CA LEU A 26 -2.69 -16.54 -5.50
C LEU A 26 -1.32 -16.27 -6.12
N LEU A 27 -0.25 -16.34 -5.33
CA LEU A 27 1.12 -16.16 -5.81
C LEU A 27 1.64 -17.38 -6.57
N GLU A 28 1.40 -18.60 -6.07
CA GLU A 28 1.71 -19.85 -6.78
C GLU A 28 1.00 -19.89 -8.14
N LEU A 29 -0.26 -19.48 -8.15
CA LEU A 29 -1.04 -19.39 -9.36
C LEU A 29 -0.50 -18.35 -10.36
N ALA A 30 -0.01 -17.21 -9.88
CA ALA A 30 0.60 -16.22 -10.75
C ALA A 30 1.85 -16.76 -11.46
N GLN A 31 2.55 -17.75 -10.89
CA GLN A 31 3.68 -18.42 -11.53
C GLN A 31 3.24 -19.35 -12.68
N THR A 32 2.02 -19.89 -12.60
CA THR A 32 1.50 -20.87 -13.56
C THR A 32 0.58 -20.25 -14.62
N VAL A 33 -0.05 -19.10 -14.33
CA VAL A 33 -1.01 -18.42 -15.20
C VAL A 33 -0.50 -17.01 -15.55
N PRO A 34 0.12 -16.80 -16.73
CA PRO A 34 0.72 -15.52 -17.11
C PRO A 34 -0.24 -14.32 -17.11
N GLN A 35 -1.52 -14.56 -17.42
CA GLN A 35 -2.59 -13.54 -17.35
C GLN A 35 -2.72 -12.94 -15.95
N ILE A 36 -2.55 -13.77 -14.91
CA ILE A 36 -2.67 -13.37 -13.51
C ILE A 36 -1.44 -12.58 -13.08
N ALA A 37 -0.25 -13.00 -13.48
CA ALA A 37 0.98 -12.23 -13.27
C ALA A 37 0.86 -10.82 -13.88
N LYS A 38 0.38 -10.71 -15.12
CA LYS A 38 0.16 -9.43 -15.81
C LYS A 38 -0.86 -8.55 -15.09
N THR A 39 -1.93 -9.15 -14.59
CA THR A 39 -2.98 -8.44 -13.84
C THR A 39 -2.42 -7.90 -12.52
N LEU A 40 -1.65 -8.70 -11.79
CA LEU A 40 -0.98 -8.28 -10.55
C LEU A 40 0.01 -7.15 -10.79
N GLU A 41 0.81 -7.21 -11.86
CA GLU A 41 1.73 -6.14 -12.23
C GLU A 41 0.99 -4.82 -12.49
N THR A 42 -0.13 -4.90 -13.24
CA THR A 42 -0.98 -3.75 -13.54
C THR A 42 -1.56 -3.13 -12.26
N LEU A 43 -2.08 -3.95 -11.36
CA LEU A 43 -2.62 -3.50 -10.07
C LEU A 43 -1.55 -2.88 -9.17
N LYS A 44 -0.34 -3.45 -9.12
CA LYS A 44 0.80 -2.89 -8.37
C LYS A 44 1.20 -1.50 -8.88
N LYS A 45 1.34 -1.35 -10.20
CA LYS A 45 1.62 -0.05 -10.84
C LYS A 45 0.51 0.97 -10.54
N GLY A 46 -0.75 0.55 -10.58
CA GLY A 46 -1.89 1.39 -10.21
C GLY A 46 -1.82 1.87 -8.76
N LYS A 47 -1.53 0.98 -7.81
CA LYS A 47 -1.36 1.32 -6.38
C LYS A 47 -0.22 2.31 -6.17
N GLU A 48 0.92 2.11 -6.83
CA GLU A 48 2.05 3.04 -6.75
C GLU A 48 1.72 4.42 -7.31
N ALA A 49 0.96 4.49 -8.41
CA ALA A 49 0.50 5.75 -8.99
C ALA A 49 -0.42 6.51 -8.01
N LEU A 50 -1.39 5.82 -7.39
CA LEU A 50 -2.28 6.40 -6.37
C LEU A 50 -1.50 6.88 -5.13
N GLY A 51 -0.45 6.17 -4.73
CA GLY A 51 0.40 6.56 -3.60
C GLY A 51 1.34 7.73 -3.89
N LYS A 52 1.52 8.12 -5.16
CA LYS A 52 2.34 9.27 -5.58
C LYS A 52 1.58 10.59 -5.60
N ASP A 53 0.25 10.57 -5.59
CA ASP A 53 -0.60 11.74 -5.28
C ASP A 53 -0.55 12.06 -3.79
N ARG A 54 0.67 12.17 -3.25
CA ARG A 54 0.90 12.51 -1.85
C ARG A 54 0.33 13.90 -1.60
N PHE A 55 -0.66 13.91 -0.71
CA PHE A 55 -1.03 15.02 0.14
C PHE A 55 0.20 15.88 0.44
N SER A 56 0.25 17.09 -0.14
CA SER A 56 1.18 18.12 0.27
C SER A 56 0.49 18.88 1.41
N PRO A 57 0.84 18.64 2.69
CA PRO A 57 0.27 19.42 3.78
C PRO A 57 0.59 20.90 3.53
N SER A 58 -0.37 21.78 3.79
CA SER A 58 -0.12 23.22 3.65
C SER A 58 1.00 23.65 4.62
N GLU A 59 1.73 24.71 4.27
CA GLU A 59 2.80 25.27 5.11
C GLU A 59 2.31 25.56 6.54
N MET A 60 1.06 25.97 6.69
CA MET A 60 0.42 26.17 7.99
C MET A 60 0.37 24.89 8.85
N VAL A 61 0.07 23.74 8.25
CA VAL A 61 0.05 22.44 8.95
C VAL A 61 1.47 22.05 9.36
N ILE A 62 2.45 22.25 8.48
CA ILE A 62 3.86 21.98 8.77
C ILE A 62 4.32 22.85 9.95
N ASN A 63 4.04 24.15 9.91
CA ASN A 63 4.42 25.10 10.97
C ASN A 63 3.75 24.77 12.31
N ARG A 64 2.51 24.27 12.31
CA ARG A 64 1.81 23.86 13.53
C ARG A 64 2.44 22.62 14.17
N ILE A 65 2.87 21.64 13.37
CA ILE A 65 3.56 20.43 13.87
C ILE A 65 4.92 20.81 14.44
N LEU A 66 5.72 21.59 13.70
CA LEU A 66 7.04 22.05 14.15
C LEU A 66 6.95 22.92 15.42
N GLY A 67 5.96 23.81 15.50
CA GLY A 67 5.72 24.64 16.67
C GLY A 67 5.31 23.82 17.90
N TYR A 68 4.53 22.75 17.72
CA TYR A 68 4.18 21.83 18.80
C TYR A 68 5.43 21.09 19.32
N SER A 69 6.28 20.59 18.41
CA SER A 69 7.53 19.91 18.76
C SER A 69 8.51 20.80 19.53
N ALA A 70 8.58 22.09 19.21
CA ALA A 70 9.40 23.05 19.96
C ALA A 70 8.84 23.34 21.36
N SER A 71 7.51 23.35 21.50
CA SER A 71 6.82 23.62 22.77
C SER A 71 6.84 22.42 23.73
N SER A 72 6.99 21.20 23.20
CA SER A 72 7.04 19.95 23.97
C SER A 72 8.46 19.38 24.13
N ALA A 73 9.49 20.08 23.65
CA ALA A 73 10.87 19.64 23.82
C ALA A 73 11.28 19.80 25.29
N PRO A 74 11.92 18.80 25.92
CA PRO A 74 12.41 18.94 27.28
C PRO A 74 13.50 20.02 27.32
N VAL A 75 13.27 21.07 28.11
CA VAL A 75 14.29 22.07 28.42
C VAL A 75 15.39 21.40 29.26
N SER A 76 16.58 21.24 28.68
CA SER A 76 17.77 20.90 29.47
C SER A 76 18.15 22.11 30.31
N ALA A 77 17.88 22.05 31.61
CA ALA A 77 18.41 23.00 32.57
C ALA A 77 19.94 22.79 32.66
N SER A 78 20.71 23.83 32.33
CA SER A 78 22.13 23.93 32.65
C SER A 78 22.32 24.48 34.06
#